data_AF-A0A535UMG8-F1
#
_entry.id   AF-A0A535UMG8-F1
#
_cell.length_a   1.000
_cell.length_b   1.000
_cell.length_c   1.000
_cell.angle_alpha   90.00
_cell.angle_beta   90.00
_cell.angle_gamma   90.00
#
_symmetry.space_group_name_H-M   'P 1'
#
loop_
_entity.id
_entity.type
_entity.pdbx_description
1 polymer ?
#
loop_
_entity_poly.entity_id
_entity_poly.type
_entity_poly.pdbx_seq_one_letter_code
_entity_poly.pdbx_strand_id
1 'polypeptide(L)'
;LVGFENHSGRTFLGPEARPLGKVLMGKGNNGSDRTEGCVQGGIIGTYLHGSLLPKNPHLADHLIGAALRRRGGGVLSTLDDSAELAAHGWILQRAQRR
;
A
#
# COMPACT_ATOMS: atom_id res chain seq x y z
N LEU A 1 4.02 -2.75 -2.23
CA LEU A 1 2.56 -2.76 -2.49
C LEU A 1 2.31 -2.90 -3.97
N VAL A 2 1.26 -3.62 -4.36
CA VAL A 2 0.78 -3.70 -5.75
C VAL A 2 -0.67 -3.23 -5.82
N GLY A 3 -1.04 -2.63 -6.94
CA GLY A 3 -2.40 -2.19 -7.20
C GLY A 3 -2.49 -1.51 -8.56
N PHE A 4 -3.59 -0.80 -8.76
CA PHE A 4 -3.81 -0.01 -9.96
C PHE A 4 -4.06 1.44 -9.56
N GLU A 5 -3.59 2.37 -10.39
CA GLU A 5 -3.77 3.81 -10.23
C GLU A 5 -4.46 4.36 -11.48
N ASN A 6 -5.42 5.26 -11.31
CA ASN A 6 -6.12 5.92 -12.41
C ASN A 6 -6.73 7.23 -11.89
N HIS A 7 -5.91 8.26 -11.77
CA HIS A 7 -6.32 9.56 -11.29
C HIS A 7 -5.67 10.66 -12.12
N SER A 8 -6.37 11.78 -12.26
CA SER A 8 -5.83 13.02 -12.81
C SER A 8 -5.25 13.95 -11.74
N GLY A 9 -5.63 13.73 -10.47
CA GLY A 9 -5.15 14.50 -9.33
C GLY A 9 -3.64 14.35 -9.14
N ARG A 10 -2.98 15.44 -8.72
CA ARG A 10 -1.56 15.45 -8.37
C ARG A 10 -1.43 15.86 -6.92
N THR A 11 -1.00 14.91 -6.09
CA THR A 11 -0.79 15.12 -4.66
C THR A 11 0.64 15.57 -4.40
N PHE A 12 0.78 16.61 -3.58
CA PHE A 12 2.05 17.09 -3.05
C PHE A 12 1.96 17.02 -1.54
N LEU A 13 2.84 16.27 -0.90
CA LEU A 13 2.78 16.04 0.54
C LEU A 13 3.20 17.31 1.29
N GLY A 14 2.44 17.65 2.33
CA GLY A 14 2.85 18.66 3.30
C GLY A 14 4.04 18.18 4.15
N PRO A 15 4.70 19.09 4.88
CA PRO A 15 5.96 18.81 5.58
C PRO A 15 5.85 17.70 6.65
N GLU A 16 4.66 17.52 7.23
CA GLU A 16 4.40 16.53 8.28
C GLU A 16 4.06 15.14 7.74
N ALA A 17 3.78 15.02 6.43
CA ALA A 17 3.39 13.77 5.79
C ALA A 17 4.60 13.14 5.10
N ARG A 18 4.69 11.81 5.16
CA ARG A 18 5.71 11.03 4.44
C ARG A 18 5.04 10.19 3.36
N PRO A 19 5.73 9.86 2.26
CA PRO A 19 5.15 8.95 1.28
C PRO A 19 4.98 7.55 1.87
N LEU A 20 3.95 6.82 1.43
CA LEU A 20 3.74 5.42 1.79
C LEU A 20 4.84 4.53 1.20
N GLY A 21 5.39 4.90 0.04
CA GLY A 21 6.56 4.25 -0.51
C GLY A 21 7.12 4.95 -1.74
N LYS A 22 8.24 4.42 -2.23
CA LYS A 22 8.80 4.78 -3.53
C LYS A 22 8.11 3.98 -4.63
N VAL A 23 7.84 4.64 -5.75
CA VAL A 23 7.24 4.03 -6.93
C VAL A 23 8.32 3.26 -7.70
N LEU A 24 8.13 1.95 -7.84
CA LEU A 24 8.96 1.11 -8.71
C LEU A 24 8.44 1.18 -10.16
N MET A 25 7.13 1.02 -10.35
CA MET A 25 6.43 1.16 -11.63
C MET A 25 5.13 1.94 -11.42
N GLY A 26 4.83 2.89 -12.31
CA GLY A 26 3.66 3.78 -12.19
C GLY A 26 4.02 5.27 -12.13
N LYS A 27 3.05 6.10 -11.76
CA LYS A 27 3.15 7.55 -11.61
C LYS A 27 3.13 7.99 -10.14
N GLY A 28 2.39 7.30 -9.29
CA GLY A 28 2.21 7.64 -7.89
C GLY A 28 1.53 9.00 -7.70
N ASN A 29 1.88 9.69 -6.62
CA ASN A 29 1.19 10.89 -6.16
C ASN A 29 1.03 11.98 -7.23
N ASN A 30 2.07 12.25 -8.02
CA ASN A 30 2.06 13.37 -8.97
C ASN A 30 2.80 13.12 -10.29
N GLY A 31 3.37 11.93 -10.49
CA GLY A 31 4.10 11.56 -11.70
C GLY A 31 5.54 12.09 -11.81
N SER A 32 6.01 12.89 -10.86
CA SER A 32 7.34 13.52 -10.91
C SER A 32 8.27 13.12 -9.76
N ASP A 33 7.76 13.00 -8.53
CA ASP A 33 8.60 12.76 -7.35
C ASP A 33 8.93 11.27 -7.10
N ARG A 34 8.35 10.36 -7.90
CA ARG A 34 8.50 8.90 -7.77
C ARG A 34 8.08 8.36 -6.40
N THR A 35 7.12 9.01 -5.75
CA THR A 35 6.54 8.57 -4.49
C THR A 35 5.05 8.29 -4.62
N GLU A 36 4.52 7.42 -3.76
CA GLU A 36 3.10 7.07 -3.74
C GLU A 36 2.54 7.12 -2.33
N GLY A 37 1.30 7.59 -2.25
CA GLY A 37 0.50 7.67 -1.03
C GLY A 37 1.04 8.64 0.01
N CYS A 38 0.43 8.61 1.18
CA CYS A 38 0.83 9.37 2.36
C CYS A 38 0.72 8.52 3.63
N VAL A 39 1.59 8.83 4.59
CA VAL A 39 1.56 8.33 5.95
C VAL A 39 1.73 9.51 6.89
N GLN A 40 0.78 9.70 7.81
CA GLN A 40 0.85 10.72 8.85
C GLN A 40 0.25 10.15 10.14
N GLY A 41 1.11 9.86 11.12
CA GLY A 41 0.70 9.11 12.31
C GLY A 41 0.16 7.72 11.93
N GLY A 42 -1.08 7.41 12.32
CA GLY A 42 -1.76 6.16 11.97
C GLY A 42 -2.60 6.21 10.68
N ILE A 43 -2.54 7.31 9.93
CA ILE A 43 -3.31 7.50 8.70
C ILE A 43 -2.46 7.04 7.51
N ILE A 44 -3.04 6.21 6.64
CA ILE A 44 -2.48 5.82 5.35
C ILE A 44 -3.44 6.25 4.24
N GLY A 45 -2.95 7.03 3.29
CA GLY A 45 -3.63 7.36 2.04
C GLY A 45 -2.88 6.80 0.84
N THR A 46 -3.60 6.37 -0.20
CA THR A 46 -3.00 5.86 -1.44
C THR A 46 -3.99 5.96 -2.60
N TYR A 47 -3.47 6.16 -3.82
CA TYR A 47 -4.23 6.08 -5.06
C TYR A 47 -4.40 4.63 -5.57
N LEU A 48 -3.70 3.68 -4.97
CA LEU A 48 -3.89 2.26 -5.26
C LEU A 48 -5.33 1.85 -4.91
N HIS A 49 -6.08 1.40 -5.91
CA HIS A 49 -7.45 0.96 -5.76
C HIS A 49 -7.68 -0.45 -6.33
N GLY A 50 -8.94 -0.91 -6.30
CA GLY A 50 -9.32 -2.30 -6.52
C GLY A 50 -9.13 -3.13 -5.25
N SER A 51 -8.75 -4.39 -5.39
CA SER A 51 -8.49 -5.29 -4.26
C SER A 51 -7.14 -4.99 -3.57
N LEU A 52 -6.98 -3.78 -3.01
CA LEU A 52 -5.74 -3.32 -2.36
C LEU A 52 -5.33 -4.24 -1.21
N LEU A 53 -6.16 -4.39 -0.18
CA LEU A 53 -5.80 -5.15 1.02
C LEU A 53 -5.60 -6.65 0.73
N PRO A 54 -6.49 -7.34 -0.02
CA PRO A 54 -6.29 -8.76 -0.32
C PRO A 54 -5.03 -9.03 -1.17
N LYS A 55 -4.61 -8.10 -2.02
CA LYS A 55 -3.36 -8.27 -2.78
C LYS A 55 -2.12 -7.82 -2.01
N ASN A 56 -2.29 -7.24 -0.82
CA ASN A 56 -1.19 -6.77 0.02
C ASN A 56 -1.47 -7.18 1.47
N PRO A 57 -1.44 -8.49 1.79
CA PRO A 57 -1.81 -9.00 3.12
C PRO A 57 -0.97 -8.35 4.23
N HIS A 58 0.31 -8.09 3.98
CA HIS A 58 1.19 -7.34 4.88
C HIS A 58 0.69 -5.91 5.22
N LEU A 59 -0.02 -5.22 4.31
CA LEU A 59 -0.65 -3.93 4.61
C LEU A 59 -1.92 -4.13 5.46
N ALA A 60 -2.70 -5.17 5.18
CA ALA A 60 -3.86 -5.52 6.00
C ALA A 60 -3.43 -5.83 7.45
N ASP A 61 -2.41 -6.66 7.62
CA ASP A 61 -1.84 -7.00 8.93
C ASP A 61 -1.26 -5.78 9.64
N HIS A 62 -0.61 -4.87 8.90
CA HIS A 62 -0.12 -3.63 9.47
C HIS A 62 -1.25 -2.79 10.09
N LEU A 63 -2.37 -2.65 9.36
CA LEU A 63 -3.53 -1.88 9.82
C LEU A 63 -4.22 -2.55 11.02
N ILE A 64 -4.47 -3.86 10.95
CA ILE A 64 -5.11 -4.60 12.05
C ILE A 64 -4.20 -4.60 13.28
N GLY A 65 -2.91 -4.88 13.10
CA GLY A 65 -1.92 -4.84 14.17
C GLY A 65 -1.79 -3.46 14.81
N ALA A 66 -1.86 -2.38 14.03
CA ALA A 66 -1.89 -1.02 14.58
C ALA A 66 -3.14 -0.76 15.44
N ALA A 67 -4.31 -1.22 14.99
CA ALA A 67 -5.55 -1.11 15.74
C ALA A 67 -5.51 -1.91 17.05
N LEU A 68 -4.96 -3.13 17.02
CA LEU A 68 -4.77 -3.96 18.21
C LEU A 68 -3.82 -3.31 19.22
N ARG A 69 -2.65 -2.83 18.78
CA ARG A 69 -1.69 -2.13 19.64
C ARG A 69 -2.32 -0.91 20.33
N ARG A 70 -3.12 -0.13 19.61
CA ARG A 70 -3.83 1.02 20.19
C ARG A 70 -4.79 0.62 21.32
N ARG A 71 -5.39 -0.57 21.24
CA ARG A 71 -6.31 -1.10 22.26
C ARG A 71 -5.62 -1.90 23.38
N GLY A 72 -4.29 -2.01 23.36
CA GLY A 72 -3.55 -2.89 24.28
C GLY A 72 -3.78 -4.39 24.00
N GLY A 73 -4.18 -4.73 22.77
CA GLY A 73 -4.43 -6.10 22.33
C GLY A 73 -3.16 -6.88 21.96
N GLY A 74 -3.36 -8.16 21.61
CA GLY A 74 -2.29 -9.12 21.31
C GLY A 74 -1.74 -9.06 19.88
N VAL A 75 -0.86 -10.03 19.58
CA VAL A 75 -0.21 -10.21 18.28
C VAL A 75 -1.13 -11.02 17.34
N LEU A 76 -1.08 -10.72 16.04
CA LEU A 76 -1.79 -11.50 15.03
C LEU A 76 -1.21 -12.90 14.91
N SER A 77 -2.08 -13.91 14.91
CA SER A 77 -1.69 -15.27 14.51
C SER A 77 -1.43 -15.30 13.01
N THR A 78 -0.42 -16.05 12.59
CA THR A 78 -0.16 -16.28 11.16
C THR A 78 -1.31 -17.03 10.51
N LEU A 79 -1.74 -16.57 9.33
CA LEU A 79 -2.69 -17.25 8.46
C LEU A 79 -2.00 -17.69 7.17
N ASP A 80 -2.65 -18.57 6.41
CA ASP A 80 -2.17 -18.92 5.07
C ASP A 80 -2.55 -17.82 4.08
N ASP A 81 -1.55 -17.03 3.65
CA ASP A 81 -1.69 -15.99 2.64
C ASP A 81 -1.31 -16.48 1.22
N SER A 82 -1.28 -17.80 0.97
CA SER A 82 -0.79 -18.36 -0.29
C SER A 82 -1.52 -17.81 -1.52
N ALA A 83 -2.84 -17.64 -1.45
CA ALA A 83 -3.66 -17.11 -2.54
C ALA A 83 -3.39 -15.60 -2.78
N GLU A 84 -3.32 -14.82 -1.71
CA GLU A 84 -3.05 -13.39 -1.68
C GLU A 84 -1.65 -13.09 -2.24
N LEU A 85 -0.65 -13.86 -1.81
CA LEU A 85 0.73 -13.74 -2.29
C LEU A 85 0.88 -14.20 -3.74
N ALA A 86 0.14 -15.24 -4.18
CA ALA A 86 0.08 -15.61 -5.59
C ALA A 86 -0.51 -14.48 -6.45
N ALA A 87 -1.60 -13.85 -5.99
CA ALA A 87 -2.20 -12.69 -6.67
C ALA A 87 -1.26 -11.48 -6.68
N HIS A 88 -0.53 -11.23 -5.59
CA HIS A 88 0.49 -10.19 -5.50
C HIS A 88 1.61 -10.42 -6.52
N GLY A 89 2.16 -11.64 -6.53
CA GLY A 89 3.24 -12.06 -7.41
C GLY A 89 2.87 -11.95 -8.89
N TRP A 90 1.63 -12.29 -9.25
CA TRP A 90 1.16 -12.16 -10.63
C TRP A 90 1.18 -10.71 -11.13
N ILE A 91 0.82 -9.75 -10.28
CA ILE A 91 0.90 -8.32 -10.62
C ILE A 91 2.35 -7.88 -10.80
N LEU A 92 3.27 -8.32 -9.94
CA LEU A 92 4.70 -8.03 -10.09
C LEU A 92 5.27 -8.59 -11.40
N GLN A 93 4.95 -9.84 -11.74
CA GLN A 93 5.39 -10.45 -13.00
C GLN A 93 4.82 -9.69 -14.21
N ARG A 94 3.56 -9.28 -14.16
CA ARG A 94 2.94 -8.49 -15.23
C ARG A 94 3.60 -7.13 -15.39
N ALA A 95 4.00 -6.50 -14.28
CA ALA A 95 4.71 -5.22 -14.28
C ALA A 95 6.08 -5.30 -14.95
N GLN A 96 6.82 -6.40 -14.77
CA GLN A 96 8.15 -6.62 -15.35
C GLN A 96 8.15 -6.88 -16.86
N ARG A 97 6.99 -7.19 -17.46
CA ARG A 97 6.84 -7.48 -18.90
C ARG A 97 6.50 -6.26 -19.75
N ARG A 98 6.47 -5.07 -19.16
CA ARG A 98 6.17 -3.79 -19.81
C ARG A 98 7.40 -2.90 -19.83
#